data_AF-A0A496AQL4-F1
#
_entry.id   AF-A0A496AQL4-F1
#
_cell.length_a   1.000
_cell.length_b   1.000
_cell.length_c   1.000
_cell.angle_alpha   90.00
_cell.angle_beta   90.00
_cell.angle_gamma   90.00
#
_symmetry.space_group_name_H-M   'P 1'
#
loop_
_entity.id
_entity.type
_entity.pdbx_description
1 polymer ?
#
loop_
_entity_poly.entity_id
_entity_poly.type
_entity_poly.pdbx_seq_one_letter_code
_entity_poly.pdbx_strand_id
1 'polypeptide(L)'
;MSDKTDVLELKTENTKMPDNTFEELTPQEENRIIDELFPLISILDSYGVDTSMGGGKCPLCGHPDDFVITRDKNTWWCETCSNTAHDNIEFVAKIERITRDEARRHLLQMAGFGK
;
A
#
# COMPACT_ATOMS: atom_id res chain seq x y z
N MET A 1 -60.09 8.99 -8.39
CA MET A 1 -59.37 8.33 -7.27
C MET A 1 -57.97 8.07 -7.78
N SER A 2 -57.03 8.88 -7.30
CA SER A 2 -55.66 8.92 -7.79
C SER A 2 -54.83 7.96 -6.95
N ASP A 3 -54.45 6.82 -7.51
CA ASP A 3 -53.46 5.93 -6.90
C ASP A 3 -52.07 6.32 -7.43
N LYS A 4 -51.30 6.92 -6.53
CA LYS A 4 -49.91 7.28 -6.71
C LYS A 4 -49.08 6.05 -6.36
N THR A 5 -48.49 5.41 -7.35
CA THR A 5 -47.41 4.46 -7.10
C THR A 5 -46.10 5.22 -7.23
N ASP A 6 -45.54 5.59 -6.09
CA ASP A 6 -44.20 6.15 -5.98
C ASP A 6 -43.17 5.10 -6.44
N VAL A 7 -42.63 5.30 -7.64
CA VAL A 7 -41.45 4.60 -8.10
C VAL A 7 -40.27 5.21 -7.36
N LEU A 8 -39.71 4.45 -6.41
CA LEU A 8 -38.42 4.75 -5.80
C LEU A 8 -37.37 4.84 -6.90
N GLU A 9 -37.01 6.06 -7.28
CA GLU A 9 -35.80 6.35 -8.04
C GLU A 9 -34.60 5.88 -7.22
N LEU A 10 -34.09 4.69 -7.57
CA LEU A 10 -32.74 4.30 -7.23
C LEU A 10 -31.81 5.36 -7.82
N LYS A 11 -31.36 6.28 -6.98
CA LYS A 11 -30.23 7.15 -7.27
C LYS A 11 -29.04 6.22 -7.52
N THR A 12 -28.80 5.90 -8.77
CA THR A 12 -27.51 5.41 -9.23
C THR A 12 -26.51 6.51 -8.90
N GLU A 13 -25.87 6.38 -7.74
CA GLU A 13 -24.66 7.14 -7.45
C GLU A 13 -23.69 6.81 -8.57
N ASN A 14 -23.57 7.78 -9.46
CA ASN A 14 -22.64 7.83 -10.55
C ASN A 14 -21.25 7.80 -9.90
N THR A 15 -20.72 6.60 -9.64
CA THR A 15 -19.29 6.39 -9.47
C THR A 15 -18.70 6.61 -10.85
N LYS A 16 -18.60 7.90 -11.20
CA LYS A 16 -17.84 8.39 -12.33
C LYS A 16 -16.42 7.90 -12.08
N MET A 17 -16.05 6.81 -12.74
CA MET A 17 -14.65 6.50 -12.96
C MET A 17 -14.05 7.78 -13.56
N PRO A 18 -13.09 8.44 -12.88
CA PRO A 18 -12.59 9.72 -13.35
C PRO A 18 -12.04 9.54 -14.77
N ASP A 19 -12.54 10.40 -15.65
CA ASP A 19 -12.10 10.53 -17.04
C ASP A 19 -10.58 10.73 -17.06
N ASN A 20 -9.90 9.97 -17.92
CA ASN A 20 -8.44 9.97 -18.09
C ASN A 20 -7.92 11.27 -18.72
N THR A 21 -8.06 12.41 -18.05
CA THR A 21 -7.08 13.49 -18.16
C THR A 21 -5.93 13.14 -17.22
N PHE A 22 -4.75 12.88 -17.78
CA PHE A 22 -3.49 12.71 -17.05
C PHE A 22 -3.16 13.99 -16.26
N GLU A 23 -3.88 14.25 -15.17
CA GLU A 23 -3.32 15.06 -14.09
C GLU A 23 -2.22 14.19 -13.48
N GLU A 24 -0.97 14.70 -13.52
CA GLU A 24 0.14 14.08 -12.81
C GLU A 24 -0.27 13.94 -11.35
N LEU A 25 -0.38 12.71 -10.87
CA LEU A 25 -0.69 12.44 -9.47
C LEU A 25 0.34 13.13 -8.60
N THR A 26 -0.12 13.81 -7.56
CA THR A 26 0.79 14.35 -6.55
C THR A 26 1.45 13.19 -5.78
N PRO A 27 2.66 13.38 -5.21
CA PRO A 27 3.30 12.35 -4.40
C PRO A 27 2.42 11.85 -3.23
N GLN A 28 1.55 12.71 -2.69
CA GLN A 28 0.60 12.33 -1.65
C GLN A 28 -0.50 11.40 -2.19
N GLU A 29 -1.02 11.67 -3.38
CA GLU A 29 -2.02 10.80 -4.02
C GLU A 29 -1.40 9.46 -4.45
N GLU A 30 -0.18 9.49 -5.00
CA GLU A 30 0.60 8.30 -5.30
C GLU A 30 0.77 7.41 -4.06
N ASN A 31 1.22 7.99 -2.94
CA ASN A 31 1.40 7.24 -1.69
C ASN A 31 0.08 6.66 -1.19
N ARG A 32 -1.03 7.41 -1.27
CA ARG A 32 -2.34 6.91 -0.87
C ARG A 32 -2.80 5.73 -1.73
N ILE A 33 -2.63 5.82 -3.05
CA ILE A 33 -2.95 4.73 -3.97
C ILE A 33 -2.10 3.50 -3.64
N ILE A 34 -0.80 3.68 -3.36
CA ILE A 34 0.08 2.58 -2.98
C ILE A 34 -0.35 1.97 -1.65
N ASP A 35 -0.72 2.75 -0.65
CA ASP A 35 -1.19 2.24 0.64
C ASP A 35 -2.48 1.42 0.50
N GLU A 36 -3.38 1.82 -0.39
CA GLU A 36 -4.64 1.10 -0.67
C GLU A 36 -4.41 -0.19 -1.47
N LEU A 37 -3.54 -0.16 -2.49
CA LEU A 37 -3.32 -1.30 -3.40
C LEU A 37 -2.26 -2.29 -2.91
N PHE A 38 -1.27 -1.80 -2.18
CA PHE A 38 -0.12 -2.57 -1.69
C PHE A 38 0.04 -2.37 -0.18
N PRO A 39 -0.92 -2.86 0.63
CA PRO A 39 -0.75 -2.86 2.08
C PRO A 39 0.52 -3.64 2.44
N LEU A 40 1.21 -3.21 3.49
CA LEU A 40 2.51 -3.74 3.90
C LEU A 40 2.52 -5.26 3.99
N ILE A 41 1.48 -5.87 4.57
CA ILE A 41 1.37 -7.33 4.69
C ILE A 41 1.43 -8.02 3.33
N SER A 42 0.70 -7.52 2.33
CA SER A 42 0.71 -8.10 0.99
C SER A 42 2.07 -7.96 0.30
N ILE A 43 2.80 -6.88 0.57
CA ILE A 43 4.18 -6.75 0.10
C ILE A 43 5.08 -7.75 0.84
N LEU A 44 5.04 -7.80 2.16
CA LEU A 44 5.88 -8.72 2.94
C LEU A 44 5.67 -10.18 2.50
N ASP A 45 4.41 -10.59 2.31
CA ASP A 45 4.06 -11.92 1.83
C ASP A 45 4.61 -12.19 0.42
N SER A 46 4.60 -11.20 -0.48
CA SER A 46 5.13 -11.37 -1.86
C SER A 46 6.66 -11.55 -1.89
N TYR A 47 7.37 -11.05 -0.87
CA TYR A 47 8.80 -11.28 -0.66
C TYR A 47 9.10 -12.53 0.20
N GLY A 48 8.07 -13.30 0.56
CA GLY A 48 8.22 -14.52 1.36
C GLY A 48 8.61 -14.25 2.82
N VAL A 49 8.27 -13.07 3.35
CA VAL A 49 8.46 -12.75 4.77
C VAL A 49 7.30 -13.35 5.57
N ASP A 50 7.62 -14.10 6.63
CA ASP A 50 6.58 -14.63 7.53
C ASP A 50 5.99 -13.49 8.37
N THR A 51 4.68 -13.24 8.19
CA THR A 51 3.95 -12.19 8.90
C THR A 51 3.04 -12.74 10.01
N SER A 52 2.96 -14.06 10.20
CA SER A 52 1.93 -14.73 11.02
C SER A 52 1.90 -14.28 12.49
N MET A 53 3.05 -13.95 13.06
CA MET A 53 3.21 -13.54 14.46
C MET A 53 3.38 -12.02 14.65
N GLY A 54 3.19 -11.23 13.59
CA GLY A 54 3.42 -9.78 13.64
C GLY A 54 4.91 -9.40 13.72
N GLY A 55 5.82 -10.32 13.40
CA GLY A 55 7.26 -10.12 13.46
C GLY A 55 8.04 -11.44 13.42
N GLY A 56 9.37 -11.33 13.44
CA GLY A 56 10.28 -12.47 13.44
C GLY A 56 11.63 -12.14 12.78
N LYS A 57 12.06 -12.99 11.85
CA LYS A 57 13.36 -12.83 11.21
C LYS A 57 13.37 -11.61 10.29
N CYS A 58 14.31 -10.71 10.50
CA CYS A 58 14.48 -9.55 9.64
C CYS A 58 14.99 -9.95 8.25
N PRO A 59 14.25 -9.64 7.17
CA PRO A 59 14.68 -9.98 5.81
C PRO A 59 15.88 -9.13 5.32
N LEU A 60 16.20 -8.03 6.02
CA LEU A 60 17.28 -7.12 5.64
C LEU A 60 18.63 -7.51 6.26
N CYS A 61 18.65 -7.77 7.57
CA CYS A 61 19.88 -8.06 8.32
C CYS A 61 19.99 -9.53 8.78
N GLY A 62 18.92 -10.31 8.67
CA GLY A 62 18.89 -11.72 9.05
C GLY A 62 18.74 -12.00 10.55
N HIS A 63 18.64 -10.97 11.41
CA HIS A 63 18.43 -11.16 12.85
C HIS A 63 17.13 -11.94 13.10
N PRO A 64 17.14 -12.99 13.94
CA PRO A 64 16.04 -13.96 14.00
C PRO A 64 14.71 -13.41 14.55
N ASP A 65 14.73 -12.42 15.44
CA ASP A 65 13.54 -12.03 16.21
C ASP A 65 13.28 -10.52 16.28
N ASP A 66 14.05 -9.70 15.55
CA ASP A 66 14.02 -8.24 15.71
C ASP A 66 13.10 -7.51 14.74
N PHE A 67 12.52 -8.23 13.77
CA PHE A 67 11.61 -7.61 12.82
C PHE A 67 10.22 -7.51 13.43
N VAL A 68 9.67 -6.29 13.45
CA VAL A 68 8.37 -6.03 14.05
C VAL A 68 7.46 -5.41 13.00
N ILE A 69 6.22 -5.89 12.94
CA ILE A 69 5.17 -5.44 12.02
C ILE A 69 4.00 -4.90 12.85
N THR A 70 3.62 -3.66 12.59
CA THR A 70 2.46 -3.02 13.22
C THR A 70 1.33 -2.87 12.20
N ARG A 71 0.46 -3.87 12.13
CA ARG A 71 -0.59 -4.02 11.10
C ARG A 71 -1.56 -2.85 11.05
N ASP A 72 -2.00 -2.36 12.21
CA ASP A 72 -2.93 -1.23 12.34
C ASP A 72 -2.34 0.10 11.83
N LYS A 73 -1.01 0.21 11.81
CA LYS A 73 -0.31 1.40 11.33
C LYS A 73 0.28 1.23 9.94
N ASN A 74 0.15 0.05 9.33
CA ASN A 74 0.79 -0.29 8.06
C ASN A 74 2.31 -0.05 8.07
N THR A 75 2.99 -0.31 9.20
CA THR A 75 4.43 -0.06 9.38
C THR A 75 5.20 -1.28 9.85
N TRP A 76 6.51 -1.24 9.66
CA TRP A 76 7.48 -2.20 10.19
C TRP A 76 8.71 -1.47 10.74
N TRP A 77 9.51 -2.16 11.56
CA TRP A 77 10.88 -1.75 11.91
C TRP A 77 11.73 -2.98 12.25
N CYS A 78 13.03 -2.76 12.46
CA CYS A 78 13.92 -3.80 12.99
C CYS A 78 14.82 -3.24 14.08
N GLU A 79 14.81 -3.84 15.27
CA GLU A 79 15.59 -3.37 16.44
C GLU A 79 17.12 -3.42 16.26
N THR A 80 17.60 -4.19 15.27
CA THR A 80 19.02 -4.26 14.94
C THR A 80 19.42 -3.26 13.85
N CYS A 81 18.70 -3.22 12.71
CA CYS A 81 19.17 -2.51 11.52
C CYS A 81 18.31 -1.30 11.11
N SER A 82 17.15 -1.10 11.74
CA SER A 82 16.20 -0.05 11.37
C SER A 82 15.35 0.33 12.58
N ASN A 83 15.93 1.09 13.51
CA ASN A 83 15.35 1.43 14.82
C ASN A 83 14.25 2.52 14.75
N THR A 84 13.58 2.61 13.61
CA THR A 84 12.51 3.56 13.32
C THR A 84 11.44 2.87 12.49
N ALA A 85 10.18 3.26 12.69
CA ALA A 85 9.07 2.76 11.89
C ALA A 85 9.17 3.22 10.43
N HIS A 86 8.87 2.31 9.51
CA HIS A 86 8.92 2.46 8.07
C HIS A 86 7.64 1.92 7.44
N ASP A 87 7.24 2.46 6.30
CA ASP A 87 6.06 2.01 5.55
C ASP A 87 6.40 0.93 4.51
N ASN A 88 5.38 0.54 3.76
CA ASN A 88 5.44 -0.35 2.60
C ASN A 88 6.44 0.12 1.52
N ILE A 89 6.50 1.42 1.19
CA ILE A 89 7.44 1.95 0.19
C ILE A 89 8.88 1.84 0.69
N GLU A 90 9.14 2.20 1.95
CA GLU A 90 10.46 2.02 2.57
C GLU A 90 10.88 0.55 2.62
N PHE A 91 9.95 -0.38 2.81
CA PHE A 91 10.27 -1.80 2.78
C PHE A 91 10.87 -2.19 1.42
N VAL A 92 10.16 -1.88 0.33
CA VAL A 92 10.58 -2.17 -1.05
C VAL A 92 11.92 -1.49 -1.35
N ALA A 93 12.05 -0.20 -1.00
CA ALA A 93 13.29 0.55 -1.19
C ALA A 93 14.49 -0.15 -0.53
N LYS A 94 14.33 -0.60 0.72
CA LYS A 94 15.43 -1.24 1.47
C LYS A 94 15.72 -2.67 1.00
N ILE A 95 14.71 -3.48 0.72
CA ILE A 95 14.92 -4.88 0.32
C ILE A 95 15.51 -4.98 -1.09
N GLU A 96 15.09 -4.10 -2.02
CA GLU A 96 15.62 -4.05 -3.39
C GLU A 96 16.87 -3.17 -3.53
N ARG A 97 17.25 -2.44 -2.47
CA ARG A 97 18.40 -1.51 -2.44
C ARG A 97 18.29 -0.39 -3.48
N ILE A 98 17.09 0.16 -3.62
CA ILE A 98 16.76 1.29 -4.50
C ILE A 98 16.35 2.50 -3.66
N THR A 99 16.24 3.66 -4.30
CA THR A 99 15.71 4.86 -3.64
C THR A 99 14.22 4.71 -3.35
N ARG A 100 13.72 5.45 -2.35
CA ARG A 100 12.28 5.52 -2.05
C ARG A 100 11.44 5.93 -3.26
N ASP A 101 11.96 6.86 -4.07
CA ASP A 101 11.28 7.32 -5.30
C ASP A 101 11.22 6.23 -6.37
N GLU A 102 12.28 5.42 -6.52
CA GLU A 102 12.27 4.26 -7.41
C GLU A 102 11.29 3.20 -6.93
N ALA A 103 11.26 2.89 -5.63
CA ALA A 103 10.30 1.96 -5.05
C ALA A 103 8.85 2.43 -5.24
N ARG A 104 8.59 3.72 -5.04
CA ARG A 104 7.27 4.33 -5.28
C ARG A 104 6.86 4.14 -6.75
N ARG A 105 7.73 4.50 -7.69
CA ARG A 105 7.48 4.33 -9.14
C ARG A 105 7.28 2.86 -9.50
N HIS A 106 8.06 1.96 -8.93
CA HIS A 106 7.94 0.53 -9.17
C HIS A 106 6.55 0.01 -8.78
N LEU A 107 6.08 0.35 -7.57
CA LEU A 107 4.74 -0.02 -7.08
C LEU A 107 3.62 0.58 -7.94
N LEU A 108 3.75 1.85 -8.35
CA LEU A 108 2.79 2.49 -9.26
C LEU A 108 2.73 1.78 -10.62
N GLN A 109 3.87 1.41 -11.19
CA GLN A 109 3.95 0.65 -12.45
C GLN A 109 3.27 -0.71 -12.32
N MET A 110 3.45 -1.42 -11.20
CA MET A 110 2.74 -2.67 -10.92
C MET A 110 1.23 -2.48 -10.84
N ALA A 111 0.75 -1.32 -10.37
CA ALA A 111 -0.66 -0.94 -10.36
C ALA A 111 -1.19 -0.41 -11.71
N GLY A 112 -0.34 -0.31 -12.74
CA GLY A 112 -0.70 0.18 -14.06
C GLY A 112 -0.61 1.70 -14.24
N PHE A 113 0.02 2.41 -13.30
CA PHE A 113 0.31 3.84 -13.39
C PHE A 113 1.73 4.08 -13.92
N GLY A 114 1.91 5.10 -14.78
CA GLY A 114 3.21 5.44 -15.35
C GLY A 114 3.59 4.58 -16.56
N LYS A 115 3.47 5.17 -17.76
CA LYS A 115 4.09 4.67 -19.00
C LYS A 115 5.42 5.38 -19.22
#